data_AF-A0A4Q5ZRW7-F1
#
_entry.id   AF-A0A4Q5ZRW7-F1
#
_cell.length_a   1.000
_cell.length_b   1.000
_cell.length_c   1.000
_cell.angle_alpha   90.00
_cell.angle_beta   90.00
_cell.angle_gamma   90.00
#
_symmetry.space_group_name_H-M   'P 1'
#
loop_
_entity.id
_entity.type
_entity.pdbx_description
1 polymer ?
#
loop_
_entity_poly.entity_id
_entity_poly.type
_entity_poly.pdbx_seq_one_letter_code
_entity_poly.pdbx_strand_id
1 'polypeptide(L)'
;MYSGKMSFRVVNIMYVEPGSGCTGLSDQAVLRLYENIRHHYHIGSLFIELDSRRRLRVNGTCTIWGSMIHITVQQAYPNCPKYIQRRVMNMPDYFETTQAVSTTGTALDKATLEWIRKADTFFIASAAMDDHVDVSHRGGNPGFITITEDGRLKIPDYPGNSLFNTLGNIIQNPRVGLLFIDFDNRRALQLTGMAELLFDQRSEMDLRLTMGTGRFWLFHPEQWIHTTEHHQVAWNLLDYSPFNP
;
A
#
# COMPACT_ATOMS: atom_id res chain seq x y z
N MET A 1 27.82 -13.63 -2.26
CA MET A 1 27.61 -12.23 -1.82
C MET A 1 27.54 -11.37 -3.08
N TYR A 2 26.34 -11.01 -3.53
CA TYR A 2 26.18 -10.08 -4.66
C TYR A 2 25.99 -8.67 -4.09
N SER A 3 27.02 -7.83 -4.19
CA SER A 3 26.87 -6.38 -4.04
C SER A 3 26.48 -5.80 -5.40
N GLY A 4 25.19 -5.63 -5.64
CA GLY A 4 24.66 -4.98 -6.83
C GLY A 4 23.96 -3.68 -6.45
N LYS A 5 24.32 -2.57 -7.11
CA LYS A 5 23.47 -1.37 -7.12
C LYS A 5 22.25 -1.69 -7.97
N MET A 6 21.07 -1.72 -7.35
CA MET A 6 19.80 -1.94 -8.02
C MET A 6 19.02 -0.63 -7.97
N SER A 7 18.79 -0.03 -9.14
CA SER A 7 18.00 1.20 -9.29
C SER A 7 16.57 0.81 -9.64
N PHE A 8 15.61 1.20 -8.83
CA PHE A 8 14.19 0.97 -9.07
C PHE A 8 13.39 2.25 -8.81
N ARG A 9 12.32 2.49 -9.57
CA ARG A 9 11.32 3.52 -9.26
C ARG A 9 10.38 2.98 -8.18
N VAL A 10 10.36 3.65 -7.03
CA VAL A 10 9.64 3.22 -5.83
C VAL A 10 8.18 3.71 -5.90
N VAL A 11 7.21 2.80 -5.75
CA VAL A 11 5.82 3.16 -5.43
C VAL A 11 5.72 3.17 -3.91
N ASN A 12 5.79 4.35 -3.31
CA ASN A 12 5.83 4.50 -1.86
C ASN A 12 4.43 4.62 -1.26
N ILE A 13 4.22 3.87 -0.18
CA ILE A 13 3.09 3.98 0.72
C ILE A 13 3.72 4.38 2.03
N MET A 14 3.40 5.56 2.54
CA MET A 14 3.91 5.96 3.84
C MET A 14 2.79 6.41 4.75
N TYR A 15 2.94 5.98 6.00
CA TYR A 15 2.25 6.48 7.16
C TYR A 15 2.69 7.94 7.41
N VAL A 16 1.74 8.82 7.70
CA VAL A 16 1.98 10.24 8.04
C VAL A 16 1.57 10.45 9.49
N GLU A 17 2.45 10.99 10.34
CA GLU A 17 2.04 11.41 11.69
C GLU A 17 1.19 12.70 11.63
N PRO A 18 0.08 12.82 12.37
CA PRO A 18 -0.71 14.05 12.39
C PRO A 18 0.03 15.15 13.19
N GLY A 19 0.45 16.25 12.55
CA GLY A 19 0.95 17.42 13.29
C GLY A 19 1.78 18.48 12.55
N SER A 20 2.25 18.25 11.33
CA SER A 20 3.08 19.22 10.60
C SER A 20 2.25 20.16 9.72
N GLY A 21 2.17 21.44 10.13
CA GLY A 21 1.51 22.51 9.39
C GLY A 21 2.37 23.17 8.31
N CYS A 22 1.67 23.82 7.37
CA CYS A 22 2.04 24.99 6.54
C CYS A 22 2.67 24.83 5.13
N THR A 23 1.85 25.22 4.13
CA THR A 23 2.04 26.15 2.98
C THR A 23 3.19 26.02 1.96
N GLY A 24 2.82 25.92 0.66
CA GLY A 24 3.65 26.27 -0.51
C GLY A 24 3.61 25.22 -1.63
N LEU A 25 3.12 25.59 -2.83
CA LEU A 25 2.74 24.68 -3.92
C LEU A 25 3.88 24.32 -4.89
N SER A 26 4.38 23.09 -4.76
CA SER A 26 4.82 22.20 -5.86
C SER A 26 4.96 20.78 -5.30
N ASP A 27 4.13 19.85 -5.76
CA ASP A 27 3.98 18.45 -5.32
C ASP A 27 4.19 18.15 -3.81
N GLN A 28 3.20 18.51 -2.99
CA GLN A 28 3.18 18.19 -1.56
C GLN A 28 3.38 16.70 -1.25
N ALA A 29 2.93 15.78 -2.11
CA ALA A 29 3.12 14.34 -1.88
C ALA A 29 4.58 13.90 -2.04
N VAL A 30 5.28 14.42 -3.06
CA VAL A 30 6.70 14.14 -3.30
C VAL A 30 7.55 14.83 -2.23
N LEU A 31 7.23 16.09 -1.90
CA LEU A 31 7.89 16.81 -0.81
C LEU A 31 7.75 16.07 0.52
N ARG A 32 6.55 15.56 0.86
CA ARG A 32 6.31 14.76 2.07
C ARG A 32 7.13 13.48 2.10
N LEU A 33 7.36 12.82 0.96
CA LEU A 33 8.22 11.64 0.92
C LEU A 33 9.66 11.98 1.33
N TYR A 34 10.25 12.98 0.67
CA TYR A 34 11.62 13.39 0.95
C TYR A 34 11.76 14.02 2.34
N GLU A 35 10.75 14.73 2.82
CA GLU A 35 10.69 15.30 4.16
C GLU A 35 10.62 14.20 5.22
N ASN A 36 9.73 13.22 5.07
CA ASN A 36 9.66 12.07 5.99
C ASN A 36 10.98 11.30 6.03
N ILE A 37 11.64 11.05 4.89
CA ILE A 37 12.94 10.36 4.87
C ILE A 37 14.02 11.15 5.61
N ARG A 38 13.99 12.49 5.58
CA ARG A 38 14.97 13.32 6.33
C ARG A 38 14.82 13.19 7.84
N HIS A 39 13.61 12.92 8.33
CA HIS A 39 13.31 12.78 9.75
C HIS A 39 13.26 11.33 10.22
N HIS A 40 12.95 10.40 9.32
CA HIS A 40 12.80 8.98 9.57
C HIS A 40 13.57 8.19 8.52
N TYR A 41 14.69 7.60 8.92
CA TYR A 41 15.57 6.91 7.99
C TYR A 41 15.23 5.43 7.83
N HIS A 42 14.30 4.85 8.59
CA HIS A 42 13.85 3.47 8.38
C HIS A 42 12.86 3.39 7.20
N ILE A 43 13.02 2.38 6.35
CA ILE A 43 12.18 2.19 5.16
C ILE A 43 11.78 0.73 4.98
N GLY A 44 10.48 0.52 4.77
CA GLY A 44 9.93 -0.72 4.23
C GLY A 44 9.63 -0.53 2.75
N SER A 45 10.14 -1.41 1.89
CA SER A 45 9.95 -1.28 0.43
C SER A 45 9.42 -2.57 -0.18
N LEU A 46 8.55 -2.41 -1.18
CA LEU A 46 8.04 -3.51 -1.99
C LEU A 46 8.31 -3.23 -3.47
N PHE A 47 9.10 -4.09 -4.09
CA PHE A 47 9.21 -4.17 -5.54
C PHE A 47 8.24 -5.23 -6.02
N ILE A 48 7.37 -4.88 -6.95
CA ILE A 48 6.35 -5.79 -7.46
C ILE A 48 6.25 -5.66 -8.97
N GLU A 49 6.18 -6.81 -9.62
CA GLU A 49 5.96 -6.95 -11.04
C GLU A 49 4.64 -7.71 -11.21
N LEU A 50 3.61 -6.98 -11.61
CA LEU A 50 2.24 -7.50 -11.67
C LEU A 50 2.08 -8.57 -12.76
N ASP A 51 2.81 -8.46 -13.87
CA ASP A 51 2.66 -9.34 -15.04
C ASP A 51 3.00 -10.82 -14.74
N SER A 52 3.97 -11.05 -13.86
CA SER A 52 4.57 -12.35 -13.53
C SER A 52 4.37 -12.68 -12.07
N ARG A 53 3.65 -11.81 -11.34
CA ARG A 53 3.34 -11.93 -9.91
C ARG A 53 4.58 -12.03 -9.03
N ARG A 54 5.68 -11.42 -9.45
CA ARG A 54 6.91 -11.41 -8.67
C ARG A 54 6.89 -10.23 -7.72
N ARG A 55 7.28 -10.47 -6.47
CA ARG A 55 7.49 -9.40 -5.51
C ARG A 55 8.70 -9.69 -4.63
N LEU A 56 9.48 -8.64 -4.40
CA LEU A 56 10.65 -8.63 -3.54
C LEU A 56 10.44 -7.54 -2.50
N ARG A 57 10.54 -7.93 -1.23
CA ARG A 57 10.59 -6.98 -0.14
C ARG A 57 12.03 -6.61 0.14
N VAL A 58 12.27 -5.32 0.38
CA VAL A 58 13.58 -4.79 0.74
C VAL A 58 13.38 -3.76 1.86
N ASN A 59 13.78 -4.12 3.06
CA ASN A 59 13.67 -3.26 4.24
C ASN A 59 15.05 -2.90 4.74
N GLY A 60 15.17 -1.72 5.34
CA GLY A 60 16.43 -1.26 5.89
C GLY A 60 16.39 0.21 6.28
N THR A 61 17.51 0.88 6.09
CA THR A 61 17.61 2.32 6.30
C THR A 61 17.87 3.05 4.99
N CYS A 62 17.47 4.31 4.90
CA CYS A 62 17.63 5.11 3.70
C CYS A 62 18.23 6.49 3.96
N THR A 63 18.92 6.99 2.94
CA THR A 63 19.45 8.36 2.89
C THR A 63 19.16 8.97 1.52
N ILE A 64 18.98 10.29 1.50
CA ILE A 64 18.77 11.04 0.26
C ILE A 64 20.11 11.52 -0.26
N TRP A 65 20.41 11.22 -1.52
CA TRP A 65 21.60 11.68 -2.20
C TRP A 65 21.24 12.35 -3.52
N GLY A 66 21.10 13.69 -3.47
CA GLY A 66 20.55 14.47 -4.58
C GLY A 66 19.10 14.05 -4.87
N SER A 67 18.86 13.51 -6.07
CA SER A 67 17.56 12.96 -6.48
C SER A 67 17.38 11.47 -6.17
N MET A 68 18.42 10.80 -5.65
CA MET A 68 18.39 9.37 -5.37
C MET A 68 18.04 9.07 -3.91
N ILE A 69 17.36 7.95 -3.69
CA ILE A 69 17.18 7.33 -2.37
C ILE A 69 18.12 6.14 -2.33
N HIS A 70 19.12 6.17 -1.44
CA HIS A 70 20.00 5.05 -1.17
C HIS A 70 19.42 4.22 -0.04
N ILE A 71 19.27 2.91 -0.24
CA ILE A 71 18.78 1.99 0.78
C ILE A 71 19.92 1.08 1.23
N THR A 72 20.29 1.17 2.50
CA THR A 72 21.14 0.18 3.18
C THR A 72 20.25 -1.00 3.56
N VAL A 73 20.35 -2.07 2.79
CA VAL A 73 19.50 -3.26 2.94
C VAL A 73 19.85 -4.00 4.22
N GLN A 74 18.85 -4.18 5.08
CA GLN A 74 18.93 -5.03 6.27
C GLN A 74 18.22 -6.37 6.05
N GLN A 75 17.14 -6.36 5.26
CA GLN A 75 16.39 -7.55 4.90
C GLN A 75 15.99 -7.47 3.43
N ALA A 76 16.17 -8.56 2.69
CA ALA A 76 15.62 -8.71 1.35
C ALA A 76 15.14 -10.15 1.13
N TYR A 77 13.86 -10.31 0.79
CA TYR A 77 13.30 -11.64 0.56
C TYR A 77 12.11 -11.61 -0.41
N PRO A 78 11.97 -12.64 -1.26
CA PRO A 78 10.81 -12.77 -2.12
C PRO A 78 9.57 -13.13 -1.29
N ASN A 79 8.41 -12.64 -1.72
CA ASN A 79 7.13 -13.04 -1.13
C ASN A 79 6.30 -13.85 -2.14
N CYS A 80 5.46 -14.75 -1.61
CA CYS A 80 4.58 -15.62 -2.40
C CYS A 80 3.72 -14.84 -3.41
N PRO A 81 3.46 -15.33 -4.64
CA PRO A 81 2.68 -14.62 -5.67
C PRO A 81 1.17 -14.53 -5.39
N LYS A 82 0.69 -15.16 -4.31
CA LYS A 82 -0.74 -15.24 -3.99
C LYS A 82 -1.41 -13.86 -3.97
N TYR A 83 -2.62 -13.84 -4.51
CA TYR A 83 -3.53 -12.69 -4.55
C TYR A 83 -3.08 -11.52 -5.41
N ILE A 84 -1.97 -11.63 -6.16
CA ILE A 84 -1.53 -10.59 -7.11
C ILE A 84 -2.31 -10.74 -8.42
N GLN A 85 -2.96 -9.66 -8.83
CA GLN A 85 -3.71 -9.61 -10.09
C GLN A 85 -2.76 -9.28 -11.23
N ARG A 86 -2.82 -10.04 -12.32
CA ARG A 86 -1.90 -9.81 -13.44
C ARG A 86 -2.31 -8.57 -14.20
N ARG A 87 -1.35 -7.67 -14.37
CA ARG A 87 -1.49 -6.50 -15.22
C ARG A 87 -0.25 -6.35 -16.08
N VAL A 88 -0.47 -6.01 -17.35
CA VAL A 88 0.62 -5.61 -18.23
C VAL A 88 0.67 -4.10 -18.29
N MET A 89 1.90 -3.61 -18.16
CA MET A 89 2.23 -2.21 -18.25
C MET A 89 2.48 -1.85 -19.72
N ASN A 90 1.69 -0.92 -20.26
CA ASN A 90 1.95 -0.34 -21.56
C ASN A 90 2.71 0.96 -21.35
N MET A 91 4.01 0.90 -21.64
CA MET A 91 4.89 2.05 -21.53
C MET A 91 4.67 2.98 -22.73
N PRO A 92 4.49 4.29 -22.53
CA PRO A 92 4.51 5.22 -23.65
C PRO A 92 5.92 5.26 -24.26
N ASP A 93 6.00 5.58 -25.55
CA ASP A 93 7.28 5.74 -26.26
C ASP A 93 8.13 6.88 -25.65
N TYR A 94 7.46 7.86 -25.04
CA TYR A 94 8.08 9.00 -24.38
C TYR A 94 7.42 9.27 -23.02
N PHE A 95 8.23 9.55 -22.01
CA PHE A 95 7.75 10.02 -20.71
C PHE A 95 7.80 11.54 -20.69
N GLU A 96 6.64 12.18 -20.61
CA GLU A 96 6.55 13.58 -20.26
C GLU A 96 6.45 13.75 -18.74
N THR A 97 6.76 14.95 -18.26
CA THR A 97 6.52 15.29 -16.86
C THR A 97 5.01 15.32 -16.60
N THR A 98 4.55 14.57 -15.61
CA THR A 98 3.15 14.59 -15.19
C THR A 98 2.78 15.89 -14.49
N GLN A 99 1.58 16.39 -14.72
CA GLN A 99 0.98 17.48 -13.93
C GLN A 99 0.18 16.88 -12.78
N ALA A 100 0.87 16.17 -11.88
CA ALA A 100 0.20 15.53 -10.76
C ALA A 100 -0.48 16.59 -9.87
N VAL A 101 -1.75 16.37 -9.53
CA VAL A 101 -2.49 17.26 -8.63
C VAL A 101 -2.90 16.46 -7.43
N SER A 102 -2.50 16.93 -6.24
CA SER A 102 -2.82 16.30 -4.96
C SER A 102 -3.79 17.15 -4.15
N THR A 103 -4.85 16.52 -3.64
CA THR A 103 -5.76 17.09 -2.64
C THR A 103 -5.73 16.25 -1.37
N THR A 104 -6.14 16.84 -0.25
CA THR A 104 -6.13 16.17 1.06
C THR A 104 -7.41 16.40 1.83
N GLY A 105 -7.75 15.50 2.74
CA GLY A 105 -8.87 15.68 3.65
C GLY A 105 -8.89 14.63 4.75
N THR A 106 -9.96 14.66 5.55
CA THR A 106 -10.14 13.77 6.71
C THR A 106 -11.38 12.89 6.61
N ALA A 107 -12.37 13.28 5.80
CA ALA A 107 -13.59 12.49 5.56
C ALA A 107 -13.60 11.94 4.12
N LEU A 108 -13.88 10.64 3.96
CA LEU A 108 -14.00 10.01 2.66
C LEU A 108 -15.39 10.25 2.07
N ASP A 109 -15.46 10.75 0.85
CA ASP A 109 -16.72 10.92 0.13
C ASP A 109 -17.22 9.60 -0.46
N LYS A 110 -18.47 9.61 -0.95
CA LYS A 110 -19.10 8.42 -1.55
C LYS A 110 -18.30 7.88 -2.74
N ALA A 111 -17.74 8.76 -3.58
CA ALA A 111 -16.98 8.35 -4.76
C ALA A 111 -15.68 7.61 -4.39
N THR A 112 -15.01 8.06 -3.32
CA THR A 112 -13.80 7.45 -2.79
C THR A 112 -14.10 6.11 -2.13
N LEU A 113 -15.19 6.01 -1.36
CA LEU A 113 -15.64 4.75 -0.78
C LEU A 113 -16.00 3.73 -1.87
N GLU A 114 -16.67 4.15 -2.94
CA GLU A 114 -16.99 3.27 -4.08
C GLU A 114 -15.74 2.80 -4.83
N TRP A 115 -14.72 3.65 -4.95
CA TRP A 115 -13.42 3.22 -5.48
C TRP A 115 -12.79 2.16 -4.59
N ILE A 116 -12.73 2.37 -3.27
CA ILE A 116 -12.17 1.38 -2.34
C ILE A 116 -12.91 0.04 -2.43
N ARG A 117 -14.25 0.04 -2.54
CA ARG A 117 -15.04 -1.20 -2.71
C ARG A 117 -14.68 -1.95 -3.99
N LYS A 118 -14.41 -1.24 -5.08
CA LYS A 118 -14.09 -1.82 -6.40
C LYS A 118 -12.63 -2.20 -6.55
N ALA A 119 -11.76 -1.75 -5.64
CA ALA A 119 -10.35 -2.08 -5.69
C ALA A 119 -10.15 -3.60 -5.56
N ASP A 120 -9.29 -4.16 -6.42
CA ASP A 120 -8.84 -5.56 -6.36
C ASP A 120 -7.44 -5.70 -5.75
N THR A 121 -6.81 -4.55 -5.48
CA THR A 121 -5.42 -4.39 -5.07
C THR A 121 -5.28 -3.12 -4.25
N PHE A 122 -4.55 -3.22 -3.15
CA PHE A 122 -3.97 -2.08 -2.44
C PHE A 122 -2.70 -2.54 -1.73
N PHE A 123 -2.00 -1.62 -1.10
CA PHE A 123 -0.90 -2.02 -0.24
C PHE A 123 -0.92 -1.26 1.08
N ILE A 124 -0.31 -1.89 2.08
CA ILE A 124 -0.31 -1.45 3.47
C ILE A 124 1.13 -1.26 3.93
N ALA A 125 1.43 -0.07 4.43
CA ALA A 125 2.60 0.26 5.22
C ALA A 125 2.24 0.12 6.71
N SER A 126 3.10 -0.55 7.47
CA SER A 126 2.94 -0.77 8.91
C SER A 126 4.31 -0.77 9.57
N ALA A 127 4.40 -0.44 10.85
CA ALA A 127 5.65 -0.48 11.60
C ALA A 127 5.47 -1.23 12.92
N ALA A 128 6.51 -1.88 13.43
CA ALA A 128 6.56 -2.31 14.83
C ALA A 128 7.06 -1.16 15.73
N MET A 129 7.09 -1.38 17.05
CA MET A 129 7.52 -0.36 18.04
C MET A 129 9.01 0.01 17.95
N ASP A 130 9.83 -0.81 17.29
CA ASP A 130 11.28 -0.62 17.07
C ASP A 130 11.59 0.02 15.70
N ASP A 131 10.62 0.74 15.12
CA ASP A 131 10.69 1.35 13.78
C ASP A 131 10.98 0.34 12.65
N HIS A 132 10.68 -0.95 12.88
CA HIS A 132 10.69 -1.93 11.80
C HIS A 132 9.51 -1.70 10.84
N VAL A 133 9.72 -0.85 9.84
CA VAL A 133 8.74 -0.53 8.80
C VAL A 133 8.67 -1.63 7.75
N ASP A 134 7.44 -1.97 7.34
CA ASP A 134 7.16 -3.00 6.35
C ASP A 134 6.05 -2.57 5.38
N VAL A 135 6.15 -3.02 4.13
CA VAL A 135 5.12 -2.83 3.10
C VAL A 135 4.64 -4.17 2.55
N SER A 136 3.32 -4.33 2.48
CA SER A 136 2.67 -5.56 2.02
C SER A 136 1.58 -5.28 0.98
N HIS A 137 1.61 -6.02 -0.13
CA HIS A 137 0.51 -6.06 -1.10
C HIS A 137 -0.67 -6.87 -0.56
N ARG A 138 -1.88 -6.35 -0.72
CA ARG A 138 -3.16 -6.99 -0.43
C ARG A 138 -4.01 -6.99 -1.70
N GLY A 139 -4.58 -8.14 -2.04
CA GLY A 139 -5.45 -8.26 -3.22
C GLY A 139 -6.53 -9.31 -3.00
N GLY A 140 -7.58 -9.22 -3.80
CA GLY A 140 -8.74 -10.10 -3.81
C GLY A 140 -9.64 -9.75 -5.00
N ASN A 141 -10.76 -10.44 -5.14
CA ASN A 141 -11.79 -10.03 -6.11
C ASN A 141 -12.44 -8.71 -5.66
N PRO A 142 -12.83 -7.80 -6.59
CA PRO A 142 -13.55 -6.58 -6.23
C PRO A 142 -14.70 -6.86 -5.26
N GLY A 143 -14.83 -6.03 -4.24
CA GLY A 143 -15.76 -6.25 -3.12
C GLY A 143 -15.18 -7.01 -1.92
N PHE A 144 -13.91 -7.46 -1.98
CA PHE A 144 -13.27 -8.09 -0.81
C PHE A 144 -13.06 -7.11 0.36
N ILE A 145 -12.98 -5.81 0.07
CA ILE A 145 -12.99 -4.76 1.08
C ILE A 145 -14.44 -4.37 1.32
N THR A 146 -14.93 -4.65 2.51
CA THR A 146 -16.25 -4.20 2.96
C THR A 146 -16.10 -2.93 3.78
N ILE A 147 -17.15 -2.10 3.81
CA ILE A 147 -17.16 -0.86 4.60
C ILE A 147 -18.30 -1.01 5.60
N THR A 148 -17.97 -0.87 6.88
CA THR A 148 -18.91 -0.94 7.99
C THR A 148 -19.78 0.30 8.06
N GLU A 149 -20.85 0.26 8.85
CA GLU A 149 -21.79 1.40 8.99
C GLU A 149 -21.10 2.66 9.53
N ASP A 150 -20.08 2.49 10.37
CA ASP A 150 -19.25 3.57 10.93
C ASP A 150 -18.08 4.00 10.02
N GLY A 151 -18.04 3.52 8.77
CA GLY A 151 -17.08 3.97 7.77
C GLY A 151 -15.68 3.34 7.86
N ARG A 152 -15.48 2.33 8.71
CA ARG A 152 -14.22 1.54 8.73
C ARG A 152 -14.16 0.60 7.54
N LEU A 153 -12.96 0.38 7.03
CA LEU A 153 -12.71 -0.66 6.04
C LEU A 153 -12.54 -1.99 6.79
N LYS A 154 -13.32 -3.02 6.46
CA LYS A 154 -13.16 -4.39 6.96
C LYS A 154 -12.55 -5.25 5.85
N ILE A 155 -11.32 -5.72 6.10
CA ILE A 155 -10.51 -6.47 5.15
C ILE A 155 -10.28 -7.89 5.68
N PRO A 156 -10.54 -8.95 4.89
CA PRO A 156 -10.22 -10.32 5.28
C PRO A 156 -8.70 -10.55 5.25
N ASP A 157 -8.20 -11.31 6.22
CA ASP A 157 -6.84 -11.85 6.17
C ASP A 157 -6.86 -13.25 5.57
N TYR A 158 -6.37 -13.37 4.33
CA TYR A 158 -6.30 -14.64 3.63
C TYR A 158 -5.11 -15.51 4.07
N PRO A 159 -5.18 -16.84 3.88
CA PRO A 159 -4.06 -17.74 4.17
C PRO A 159 -2.79 -17.34 3.40
N GLY A 160 -1.77 -16.93 4.16
CA GLY A 160 -0.48 -16.48 3.66
C GLY A 160 0.67 -17.45 3.98
N ASN A 161 1.85 -16.89 4.22
CA ASN A 161 3.06 -17.61 4.66
C ASN A 161 3.18 -17.71 6.19
N SER A 162 2.14 -17.33 6.93
CA SER A 162 2.10 -17.33 8.40
C SER A 162 3.25 -16.58 9.09
N LEU A 163 3.92 -15.65 8.39
CA LEU A 163 4.94 -14.79 9.00
C LEU A 163 4.33 -13.66 9.82
N PHE A 164 3.03 -13.37 9.62
CA PHE A 164 2.28 -12.35 10.35
C PHE A 164 2.89 -10.94 10.37
N ASN A 165 3.81 -10.60 9.46
CA ASN A 165 4.50 -9.30 9.46
C ASN A 165 3.54 -8.10 9.66
N THR A 166 2.49 -7.97 8.84
CA THR A 166 1.51 -6.88 9.00
C THR A 166 0.69 -7.01 10.28
N LEU A 167 0.17 -8.20 10.61
CA LEU A 167 -0.73 -8.38 11.75
C LEU A 167 0.03 -8.19 13.07
N GLY A 168 1.25 -8.72 13.17
CA GLY A 168 2.15 -8.52 14.30
C GLY A 168 2.55 -7.05 14.47
N ASN A 169 2.79 -6.33 13.36
CA ASN A 169 3.00 -4.89 13.40
C ASN A 169 1.77 -4.15 13.95
N ILE A 170 0.56 -4.45 13.44
CA ILE A 170 -0.69 -3.83 13.91
C ILE A 170 -0.92 -4.05 15.41
N ILE A 171 -0.62 -5.24 15.94
CA ILE A 171 -0.75 -5.53 17.38
C ILE A 171 0.18 -4.62 18.20
N GLN A 172 1.40 -4.38 17.73
CA GLN A 172 2.38 -3.55 18.44
C GLN A 172 2.14 -2.05 18.24
N ASN A 173 1.72 -1.66 17.05
CA ASN A 173 1.49 -0.28 16.65
C ASN A 173 0.33 -0.24 15.64
N PRO A 174 -0.84 0.28 16.04
CA PRO A 174 -2.04 0.27 15.18
C PRO A 174 -1.94 1.26 14.01
N ARG A 175 -0.94 2.15 14.00
CA ARG A 175 -0.75 3.16 12.96
C ARG A 175 -0.35 2.51 11.62
N VAL A 176 -1.18 2.68 10.59
CA VAL A 176 -0.93 2.13 9.25
C VAL A 176 -1.25 3.12 8.14
N GLY A 177 -0.55 2.98 7.02
CA GLY A 177 -0.82 3.71 5.78
C GLY A 177 -1.30 2.76 4.69
N LEU A 178 -2.35 3.12 3.95
CA LEU A 178 -2.82 2.36 2.79
C LEU A 178 -2.58 3.15 1.50
N LEU A 179 -2.29 2.46 0.40
CA LEU A 179 -2.29 3.03 -0.95
C LEU A 179 -3.18 2.20 -1.86
N PHE A 180 -4.15 2.88 -2.44
CA PHE A 180 -4.99 2.39 -3.52
C PHE A 180 -4.52 3.00 -4.83
N ILE A 181 -4.42 2.17 -5.88
CA ILE A 181 -4.11 2.60 -7.24
C ILE A 181 -5.35 2.39 -8.09
N ASP A 182 -5.75 3.43 -8.83
CA ASP A 182 -6.72 3.32 -9.90
C ASP A 182 -5.94 3.20 -11.21
N PHE A 183 -5.83 1.97 -11.67
CA PHE A 183 -5.09 1.63 -12.88
C PHE A 183 -5.74 2.23 -14.15
N ASP A 184 -7.04 2.50 -14.12
CA ASP A 184 -7.80 2.98 -15.27
C ASP A 184 -7.77 4.51 -15.37
N ASN A 185 -7.80 5.19 -14.22
CA ASN A 185 -7.93 6.65 -14.15
C ASN A 185 -6.65 7.37 -13.73
N ARG A 186 -5.50 6.67 -13.67
CA ARG A 186 -4.18 7.23 -13.34
C ARG A 186 -4.20 8.06 -12.05
N ARG A 187 -4.93 7.59 -11.05
CA ARG A 187 -5.05 8.24 -9.73
C ARG A 187 -4.61 7.30 -8.62
N ALA A 188 -4.17 7.90 -7.53
CA ALA A 188 -3.70 7.22 -6.34
C ALA A 188 -4.38 7.82 -5.10
N LEU A 189 -4.78 6.97 -4.17
CA LEU A 189 -5.36 7.37 -2.89
C LEU A 189 -4.51 6.79 -1.78
N GLN A 190 -3.89 7.68 -1.01
CA GLN A 190 -3.19 7.34 0.21
C GLN A 190 -4.13 7.60 1.38
N LEU A 191 -4.23 6.64 2.30
CA LEU A 191 -4.97 6.77 3.55
C LEU A 191 -3.99 6.59 4.70
N THR A 192 -4.14 7.42 5.73
CA THR A 192 -3.46 7.27 7.01
C THR A 192 -4.52 7.04 8.07
N GLY A 193 -4.26 6.11 8.99
CA GLY A 193 -5.17 5.88 10.11
C GLY A 193 -4.72 4.75 11.01
N MET A 194 -5.70 4.17 11.70
CA MET A 194 -5.46 3.10 12.68
C MET A 194 -6.09 1.78 12.23
N ALA A 195 -5.42 0.68 12.51
CA ALA A 195 -5.91 -0.67 12.28
C ALA A 195 -6.07 -1.46 13.58
N GLU A 196 -7.06 -2.34 13.60
CA GLU A 196 -7.31 -3.29 14.68
C GLU A 196 -7.61 -4.68 14.10
N LEU A 197 -7.30 -5.72 14.85
CA LEU A 197 -7.49 -7.10 14.40
C LEU A 197 -8.75 -7.70 15.01
N LEU A 198 -9.52 -8.39 14.17
CA LEU A 198 -10.66 -9.22 14.58
C LEU A 198 -10.30 -10.68 14.35
N PHE A 199 -10.16 -11.42 15.44
CA PHE A 199 -9.87 -12.85 15.44
C PHE A 199 -11.13 -13.67 15.70
N ASP A 200 -11.02 -14.99 15.53
CA ASP A 200 -12.05 -15.96 15.93
C ASP A 200 -13.44 -15.71 15.34
N GLN A 201 -13.51 -15.17 14.13
CA GLN A 201 -14.78 -15.04 13.41
C GLN A 201 -15.18 -16.40 12.83
N ARG A 202 -16.22 -17.01 13.41
CA ARG A 202 -16.61 -18.42 13.15
C ARG A 202 -17.91 -18.60 12.39
N SER A 203 -18.57 -17.52 11.97
CA SER A 203 -19.75 -17.67 11.11
C SER A 203 -19.35 -18.30 9.77
N GLU A 204 -20.25 -19.06 9.16
CA GLU A 204 -19.99 -19.69 7.84
C GLU A 204 -19.60 -18.62 6.80
N MET A 205 -20.26 -17.46 6.86
CA MET A 205 -19.97 -16.32 5.99
C MET A 205 -18.57 -15.76 6.22
N ASP A 206 -18.16 -15.56 7.48
CA ASP A 206 -16.82 -15.04 7.80
C ASP A 206 -15.72 -16.02 7.39
N LEU A 207 -15.92 -17.32 7.63
CA LEU A 207 -14.98 -18.35 7.21
C LEU A 207 -14.87 -18.41 5.68
N ARG A 208 -15.98 -18.26 4.95
CA ARG A 208 -15.93 -18.16 3.48
C ARG A 208 -15.17 -16.92 3.02
N LEU A 209 -15.50 -15.74 3.58
CA LEU A 209 -14.89 -14.47 3.21
C LEU A 209 -13.39 -14.39 3.55
N THR A 210 -12.92 -15.18 4.51
CA THR A 210 -11.51 -15.19 4.95
C THR A 210 -10.75 -16.42 4.47
N MET A 211 -11.38 -17.27 3.65
CA MET A 211 -10.84 -18.58 3.23
C MET A 211 -10.39 -19.45 4.41
N GLY A 212 -11.19 -19.45 5.47
CA GLY A 212 -11.05 -20.32 6.64
C GLY A 212 -10.18 -19.77 7.76
N THR A 213 -9.57 -18.58 7.63
CA THR A 213 -8.76 -18.03 8.73
C THR A 213 -9.62 -17.50 9.88
N GLY A 214 -10.84 -17.04 9.59
CA GLY A 214 -11.70 -16.36 10.57
C GLY A 214 -11.11 -15.04 11.07
N ARG A 215 -10.18 -14.45 10.30
CA ARG A 215 -9.48 -13.21 10.66
C ARG A 215 -9.83 -12.08 9.72
N PHE A 216 -10.17 -10.95 10.31
CA PHE A 216 -10.26 -9.67 9.62
C PHE A 216 -9.35 -8.67 10.31
N TRP A 217 -9.14 -7.55 9.64
CA TRP A 217 -8.68 -6.34 10.29
C TRP A 217 -9.58 -5.19 9.84
N LEU A 218 -9.82 -4.28 10.77
CA LEU A 218 -10.56 -3.05 10.52
C LEU A 218 -9.56 -1.91 10.40
N PHE A 219 -9.82 -0.99 9.48
CA PHE A 219 -9.04 0.23 9.31
C PHE A 219 -9.95 1.45 9.43
N HIS A 220 -9.60 2.34 10.36
CA HIS A 220 -10.24 3.63 10.56
C HIS A 220 -9.42 4.72 9.84
N PRO A 221 -9.90 5.25 8.69
CA PRO A 221 -9.22 6.33 7.99
C PRO A 221 -9.33 7.65 8.76
N GLU A 222 -8.21 8.31 8.97
CA GLU A 222 -8.14 9.62 9.66
C GLU A 222 -7.81 10.75 8.69
N GLN A 223 -6.95 10.46 7.72
CA GLN A 223 -6.51 11.40 6.71
C GLN A 223 -6.35 10.70 5.36
N TRP A 224 -6.50 11.47 4.30
CA TRP A 224 -6.28 10.99 2.95
C TRP A 224 -5.56 12.01 2.09
N ILE A 225 -4.83 11.50 1.10
CA ILE A 225 -4.24 12.26 0.00
C ILE A 225 -4.72 11.59 -1.29
N HIS A 226 -5.36 12.37 -2.16
CA HIS A 226 -5.77 11.92 -3.48
C HIS A 226 -4.91 12.61 -4.53
N THR A 227 -4.19 11.84 -5.32
CA THR A 227 -3.33 12.35 -6.40
C THR A 227 -3.87 11.87 -7.74
N THR A 228 -4.09 12.81 -8.66
CA THR A 228 -4.51 12.54 -10.05
C THR A 228 -3.35 12.74 -11.01
N GLU A 229 -3.43 12.11 -12.18
CA GLU A 229 -2.43 12.24 -13.25
C GLU A 229 -0.99 11.91 -12.79
N HIS A 230 -0.84 10.99 -11.83
CA HIS A 230 0.44 10.71 -11.17
C HIS A 230 1.43 9.90 -12.03
N HIS A 231 0.98 9.32 -13.15
CA HIS A 231 1.82 8.63 -14.13
C HIS A 231 1.18 8.68 -15.53
N GLN A 232 1.97 8.41 -16.56
CA GLN A 232 1.51 8.33 -17.97
C GLN A 232 1.37 6.90 -18.48
N VAL A 233 1.58 5.94 -17.60
CA VAL A 233 1.53 4.52 -17.92
C VAL A 233 0.08 4.05 -18.02
N ALA A 234 -0.23 3.26 -19.04
CA ALA A 234 -1.50 2.54 -19.13
C ALA A 234 -1.33 1.11 -18.61
N TRP A 235 -2.35 0.59 -17.96
CA TRP A 235 -2.34 -0.76 -17.40
C TRP A 235 -3.52 -1.56 -17.92
N ASN A 236 -3.26 -2.79 -18.36
CA ASN A 236 -4.31 -3.72 -18.77
C ASN A 236 -4.39 -4.88 -17.79
N LEU A 237 -5.55 -5.09 -17.17
CA LEU A 237 -5.84 -6.31 -16.41
C LEU A 237 -5.85 -7.51 -17.37
N LEU A 238 -5.02 -8.52 -17.08
CA LEU A 238 -5.01 -9.78 -17.81
C LEU A 238 -5.92 -10.81 -17.14
N ASP A 239 -5.63 -11.12 -15.88
CA ASP A 239 -6.35 -12.13 -15.11
C ASP A 239 -6.21 -11.89 -13.60
N TYR A 240 -7.26 -12.26 -12.85
CA TYR A 240 -7.22 -12.29 -11.39
C TYR A 240 -6.35 -13.45 -10.89
N SER A 241 -5.83 -13.34 -9.67
CA SER A 241 -5.08 -14.42 -9.04
C SER A 241 -5.95 -15.67 -8.93
N PRO A 242 -5.44 -16.86 -9.31
CA PRO A 242 -6.16 -18.12 -9.10
C PRO A 242 -6.30 -18.48 -7.62
N PHE A 243 -5.69 -17.70 -6.73
CA PHE A 243 -5.80 -17.85 -5.28
C PHE A 243 -6.87 -16.95 -4.66
N ASN A 244 -7.49 -16.03 -5.42
CA ASN A 244 -8.57 -15.23 -4.88
C ASN A 244 -9.74 -16.14 -4.39
N PRO A 245 -10.49 -15.73 -3.35
CA PRO A 245 -11.66 -16.46 -2.88
C PRO A 245 -12.77 -16.58 -3.94
#